data_AF-A0AAN9P713-F1
#
_entry.id   AF-A0AAN9P713-F1
#
_cell.length_a   1.000
_cell.length_b   1.000
_cell.length_c   1.000
_cell.angle_alpha   90.00
_cell.angle_beta   90.00
_cell.angle_gamma   90.00
#
_symmetry.space_group_name_H-M   'P 1'
#
loop_
_entity.id
_entity.type
_entity.pdbx_description
1 polymer ?
#
loop_
_entity_poly.entity_id
_entity_poly.type
_entity_poly.pdbx_seq_one_letter_code
_entity_poly.pdbx_strand_id
1 'polypeptide(L)'
;MMMMSLRRTIKSANANTSITCISLYKGSKSPTSSHPNHSLLSQNSQHSHFHSFSQMGMVFGKISVETAKYEVIKSTSEYEIRKYAPSVVAEFTYDPSQFKGNKDGGFTVLANYIGALGNPQNTKPEKIAMTAPVITKDDSSGGSEEKIAMTAPVVTKDDEGNKRVTMQFVLPAKYEKAEEAPKPLDERVVIREEGEKKYGVVRFGGVASEDVVREKVEKLRVSLERDGFKVVGDFLLARYNPPFTIPAFRTNEVMIPVE
;
A
#
# COMPACT_ATOMS: atom_id res chain seq x y z
N MET A 1 45.65 -27.43 -29.23
CA MET A 1 46.28 -28.67 -28.71
C MET A 1 45.65 -28.96 -27.35
N MET A 2 44.92 -30.08 -27.24
CA MET A 2 44.55 -30.85 -26.03
C MET A 2 43.86 -30.11 -24.86
N MET A 3 42.54 -30.25 -24.67
CA MET A 3 41.89 -31.28 -23.83
C MET A 3 42.61 -31.59 -22.51
N MET A 4 41.96 -31.37 -21.36
CA MET A 4 41.43 -32.49 -20.57
C MET A 4 40.60 -32.02 -19.37
N SER A 5 39.35 -32.45 -19.40
CA SER A 5 38.44 -32.60 -18.27
C SER A 5 38.84 -33.84 -17.46
N LEU A 6 38.87 -33.74 -16.13
CA LEU A 6 38.75 -34.90 -15.26
C LEU A 6 37.79 -34.59 -14.10
N ARG A 7 36.58 -35.15 -14.20
CA ARG A 7 35.73 -35.45 -13.05
C ARG A 7 36.35 -36.62 -12.27
N ARG A 8 36.42 -36.50 -10.94
CA ARG A 8 36.20 -37.65 -10.05
C ARG A 8 35.41 -37.21 -8.82
N THR A 9 34.24 -37.82 -8.72
CA THR A 9 33.31 -37.89 -7.59
C THR A 9 33.86 -38.87 -6.54
N ILE A 10 33.48 -38.71 -5.26
CA ILE A 10 32.94 -39.74 -4.33
C ILE A 10 33.40 -39.59 -2.84
N LYS A 11 32.38 -39.54 -1.97
CA LYS A 11 32.23 -39.96 -0.54
C LYS A 11 32.86 -39.18 0.61
N SER A 12 31.98 -38.49 1.34
CA SER A 12 31.49 -38.83 2.70
C SER A 12 32.44 -39.52 3.68
N ALA A 13 32.68 -38.89 4.84
CA ALA A 13 32.50 -39.51 6.16
C ALA A 13 32.48 -38.44 7.28
N ASN A 14 31.43 -38.51 8.10
CA ASN A 14 31.27 -37.85 9.39
C ASN A 14 32.20 -38.47 10.45
N ALA A 15 32.75 -37.68 11.37
CA ALA A 15 33.18 -38.16 12.68
C ALA A 15 33.15 -37.05 13.74
N ASN A 16 32.15 -37.15 14.63
CA ASN A 16 32.07 -36.46 15.92
C ASN A 16 33.28 -36.81 16.79
N THR A 17 33.86 -35.81 17.47
CA THR A 17 34.69 -36.04 18.66
C THR A 17 34.18 -35.16 19.79
N SER A 18 33.63 -35.82 20.81
CA SER A 18 33.17 -35.23 22.06
C SER A 18 34.35 -35.15 23.04
N ILE A 19 34.55 -33.99 23.67
CA ILE A 19 35.51 -33.82 24.76
C ILE A 19 34.73 -33.86 26.08
N THR A 20 35.02 -34.89 26.86
CA THR A 20 34.56 -35.11 28.23
C THR A 20 35.45 -34.33 29.19
N CYS A 21 34.87 -33.53 30.09
CA CYS A 21 35.56 -33.03 31.27
C CYS A 21 34.87 -33.57 32.52
N ILE A 22 35.60 -34.40 33.26
CA ILE A 22 35.26 -34.97 34.55
C ILE A 22 35.75 -33.98 35.62
N SER A 23 34.89 -33.63 36.58
CA SER A 23 35.36 -33.19 37.90
C SER A 23 34.47 -33.77 38.99
N LEU A 24 35.12 -34.53 39.85
CA LEU A 24 34.62 -35.21 41.04
C LEU A 24 34.46 -34.23 42.21
N TYR A 25 33.41 -34.38 43.03
CA TYR A 25 33.55 -34.22 44.49
C TYR A 25 32.43 -34.97 45.24
N LYS A 26 32.83 -35.88 46.15
CA LYS A 26 32.04 -36.54 47.21
C LYS A 26 31.82 -35.51 48.35
N GLY A 27 30.80 -35.46 49.21
CA GLY A 27 29.71 -36.35 49.62
C GLY A 27 29.59 -36.29 51.17
N SER A 28 28.41 -36.02 51.74
CA SER A 28 28.02 -36.43 53.11
C SER A 28 26.51 -36.26 53.39
N LYS A 29 25.91 -37.31 53.98
CA LYS A 29 24.51 -37.61 54.41
C LYS A 29 24.00 -36.66 55.53
N SER A 30 22.72 -36.46 55.93
CA SER A 30 21.35 -36.98 55.68
C SER A 30 20.33 -36.09 56.50
N PRO A 31 19.06 -36.46 56.78
CA PRO A 31 17.85 -36.17 55.97
C PRO A 31 16.77 -35.35 56.73
N THR A 32 15.83 -34.69 56.01
CA THR A 32 14.39 -34.61 56.42
C THR A 32 13.51 -33.94 55.35
N SER A 33 12.38 -34.60 55.08
CA SER A 33 11.04 -34.08 54.74
C SER A 33 10.78 -33.23 53.48
N SER A 34 10.11 -33.90 52.53
CA SER A 34 8.75 -33.58 52.05
C SER A 34 8.56 -32.86 50.68
N HIS A 35 7.64 -33.47 49.93
CA HIS A 35 6.87 -33.02 48.76
C HIS A 35 7.51 -33.07 47.35
N PRO A 36 6.86 -33.78 46.39
CA PRO A 36 7.30 -33.87 45.01
C PRO A 36 6.58 -32.84 44.12
N ASN A 37 7.25 -32.33 43.09
CA ASN A 37 6.77 -32.49 41.71
C ASN A 37 7.80 -32.03 40.66
N HIS A 38 8.02 -32.94 39.72
CA HIS A 38 8.51 -32.79 38.35
C HIS A 38 7.94 -31.56 37.61
N SER A 39 8.47 -31.02 36.51
CA SER A 39 9.70 -31.20 35.75
C SER A 39 9.62 -30.24 34.53
N LEU A 40 10.78 -29.72 34.10
CA LEU A 40 11.23 -29.62 32.70
C LEU A 40 10.66 -28.60 31.68
N LEU A 41 11.64 -28.00 30.97
CA LEU A 41 11.66 -27.51 29.57
C LEU A 41 10.96 -26.15 29.35
N SER A 42 11.44 -25.21 28.54
CA SER A 42 12.42 -25.21 27.46
C SER A 42 12.76 -23.74 27.14
N GLN A 43 14.04 -23.41 27.02
CA GLN A 43 14.47 -22.22 26.28
C GLN A 43 14.17 -22.44 24.79
N ASN A 44 13.39 -21.56 24.17
CA ASN A 44 13.56 -21.15 22.77
C ASN A 44 12.49 -20.14 22.37
N SER A 45 12.90 -18.91 22.09
CA SER A 45 12.31 -18.11 21.02
C SER A 45 13.31 -17.04 20.60
N GLN A 46 14.34 -17.46 19.86
CA GLN A 46 14.98 -16.55 18.92
C GLN A 46 14.08 -16.48 17.69
N HIS A 47 13.31 -15.40 17.54
CA HIS A 47 12.81 -14.96 16.23
C HIS A 47 12.29 -13.51 16.35
N SER A 48 13.20 -12.53 16.31
CA SER A 48 12.83 -11.11 16.18
C SER A 48 13.78 -10.29 15.30
N HIS A 49 14.54 -10.93 14.39
CA HIS A 49 15.48 -10.22 13.51
C HIS A 49 15.21 -10.30 12.00
N PHE A 50 14.06 -10.82 11.57
CA PHE A 50 13.74 -10.90 10.12
C PHE A 50 12.84 -9.77 9.58
N HIS A 51 12.34 -8.86 10.43
CA HIS A 51 11.45 -7.76 10.00
C HIS A 51 12.18 -6.47 9.56
N SER A 52 13.50 -6.37 9.72
CA SER A 52 14.23 -5.10 9.52
C SER A 52 14.64 -4.83 8.05
N PHE A 53 14.80 -5.86 7.20
CA PHE A 53 15.29 -5.66 5.82
C PHE A 53 14.22 -5.20 4.82
N SER A 54 12.94 -5.49 5.06
CA SER A 54 11.86 -5.10 4.13
C SER A 54 11.59 -3.59 4.12
N GLN A 55 11.73 -2.94 5.28
CA GLN A 55 11.44 -1.53 5.45
C GLN A 55 12.47 -0.60 4.79
N MET A 56 13.74 -1.02 4.75
CA MET A 56 14.82 -0.22 4.16
C MET A 56 14.63 0.01 2.65
N GLY A 57 14.05 -0.97 1.93
CA GLY A 57 13.79 -0.83 0.50
C GLY A 57 12.78 0.28 0.16
N MET A 58 11.79 0.51 1.04
CA MET A 58 10.77 1.53 0.82
C MET A 58 11.35 2.95 0.86
N VAL A 59 12.39 3.19 1.66
CA VAL A 59 13.11 4.48 1.70
C VAL A 59 13.66 4.85 0.32
N PHE A 60 14.10 3.84 -0.45
CA PHE A 60 14.63 3.97 -1.81
C PHE A 60 13.59 3.70 -2.90
N GLY A 61 12.28 3.81 -2.58
CA GLY A 61 11.22 3.76 -3.57
C GLY A 61 10.67 2.37 -3.91
N LYS A 62 11.16 1.30 -3.27
CA LYS A 62 10.62 -0.05 -3.49
C LYS A 62 9.16 -0.11 -3.03
N ILE A 63 8.26 -0.50 -3.92
CA ILE A 63 6.86 -0.80 -3.57
C ILE A 63 6.82 -2.27 -3.11
N SER A 64 6.42 -2.50 -1.86
CA SER A 64 6.41 -3.83 -1.23
C SER A 64 5.04 -4.22 -0.66
N VAL A 65 4.07 -3.31 -0.73
CA VAL A 65 2.67 -3.54 -0.39
C VAL A 65 1.92 -4.09 -1.60
N GLU A 66 0.76 -4.68 -1.34
CA GLU A 66 -0.15 -5.08 -2.40
C GLU A 66 -0.53 -3.87 -3.28
N THR A 67 -0.56 -4.07 -4.59
CA THR A 67 -0.91 -3.01 -5.56
C THR A 67 -2.22 -3.32 -6.27
N ALA A 68 -3.00 -2.29 -6.58
CA ALA A 68 -4.19 -2.42 -7.43
C ALA A 68 -3.88 -3.20 -8.72
N LYS A 69 -4.65 -4.25 -9.00
CA LYS A 69 -4.41 -5.14 -10.14
C LYS A 69 -4.95 -4.50 -11.42
N TYR A 70 -4.14 -4.54 -12.48
CA TYR A 70 -4.52 -4.07 -13.79
C TYR A 70 -3.89 -4.92 -14.90
N GLU A 71 -4.49 -4.81 -16.08
CA GLU A 71 -3.97 -5.30 -17.35
C GLU A 71 -3.54 -4.11 -18.21
N VAL A 72 -2.37 -4.19 -18.86
CA VAL A 72 -1.95 -3.18 -19.84
C VAL A 72 -2.55 -3.54 -21.20
N ILE A 73 -3.49 -2.72 -21.65
CA ILE A 73 -4.20 -2.89 -22.93
C ILE A 73 -3.37 -2.31 -24.09
N LYS A 74 -2.71 -1.18 -23.86
CA LYS A 74 -1.84 -0.51 -24.83
C LYS A 74 -0.69 0.15 -24.09
N SER A 75 0.51 0.11 -24.65
CA SER A 75 1.68 0.81 -24.14
C SER A 75 2.31 1.63 -25.25
N THR A 76 2.65 2.88 -24.95
CA THR A 76 3.35 3.80 -25.86
C THR A 76 4.60 4.35 -25.16
N SER A 77 5.40 5.15 -25.85
CA SER A 77 6.51 5.88 -25.23
C SER A 77 6.05 6.98 -24.26
N GLU A 78 4.79 7.40 -24.33
CA GLU A 78 4.26 8.57 -23.60
C GLU A 78 3.34 8.16 -22.43
N TYR A 79 2.55 7.09 -22.61
CA TYR A 79 1.54 6.63 -21.65
C TYR A 79 1.15 5.15 -21.87
N GLU A 80 0.41 4.59 -20.92
CA GLU A 80 -0.23 3.28 -21.03
C GLU A 80 -1.75 3.39 -20.94
N ILE A 81 -2.48 2.52 -21.63
CA ILE A 81 -3.89 2.25 -21.35
C ILE A 81 -3.94 1.03 -20.45
N ARG A 82 -4.51 1.20 -19.25
CA ARG A 82 -4.63 0.14 -18.25
C ARG A 82 -6.10 -0.12 -17.93
N LYS A 83 -6.43 -1.39 -17.80
CA LYS A 83 -7.74 -1.88 -17.38
C LYS A 83 -7.62 -2.42 -15.95
N TYR A 84 -8.28 -1.77 -15.01
CA TYR A 84 -8.26 -2.12 -13.59
C TYR A 84 -9.42 -3.05 -13.26
N ALA A 85 -9.13 -4.10 -12.49
CA ALA A 85 -10.15 -5.00 -11.98
C ALA A 85 -11.04 -4.30 -10.93
N PRO A 86 -12.27 -4.80 -10.69
CA PRO A 86 -13.10 -4.34 -9.57
C PRO A 86 -12.34 -4.37 -8.25
N SER A 87 -12.60 -3.40 -7.38
CA SER A 87 -11.94 -3.28 -6.08
C SER A 87 -12.83 -2.59 -5.06
N VAL A 88 -12.55 -2.82 -3.78
CA VAL A 88 -13.16 -2.06 -2.68
C VAL A 88 -12.21 -0.94 -2.27
N VAL A 89 -12.74 0.27 -2.07
CA VAL A 89 -11.97 1.43 -1.65
C VAL A 89 -12.55 2.02 -0.37
N ALA A 90 -11.70 2.53 0.51
CA ALA A 90 -12.08 3.44 1.58
C ALA A 90 -11.81 4.87 1.12
N GLU A 91 -12.83 5.72 1.13
CA GLU A 91 -12.74 7.11 0.69
C GLU A 91 -13.06 8.10 1.81
N PHE A 92 -12.42 9.26 1.74
CA PHE A 92 -12.67 10.37 2.63
C PHE A 92 -12.62 11.67 1.81
N THR A 93 -13.73 12.38 1.77
CA THR A 93 -13.83 13.68 1.09
C THR A 93 -13.86 14.81 2.11
N TYR A 94 -13.04 15.83 1.89
CA TYR A 94 -12.86 16.93 2.82
C TYR A 94 -12.50 18.23 2.10
N ASP A 95 -12.64 19.34 2.80
CA ASP A 95 -12.11 20.63 2.36
C ASP A 95 -10.68 20.79 2.92
N PRO A 96 -9.64 20.98 2.09
CA PRO A 96 -8.27 21.22 2.54
C PRO A 96 -8.13 22.38 3.54
N SER A 97 -9.03 23.38 3.51
CA SER A 97 -9.06 24.49 4.46
C SER A 97 -9.18 24.00 5.92
N GLN A 98 -9.94 22.91 6.14
CA GLN A 98 -10.12 22.27 7.45
C GLN A 98 -8.82 21.70 8.02
N PHE A 99 -7.84 21.43 7.16
CA PHE A 99 -6.54 20.90 7.52
C PHE A 99 -5.41 21.93 7.33
N LYS A 100 -5.72 23.23 7.46
CA LYS A 100 -4.76 24.33 7.26
C LYS A 100 -4.11 24.29 5.87
N GLY A 101 -4.85 23.87 4.86
CA GLY A 101 -4.36 23.69 3.48
C GLY A 101 -3.57 22.39 3.26
N ASN A 102 -3.46 21.51 4.26
CA ASN A 102 -2.76 20.24 4.10
C ASN A 102 -3.61 19.24 3.27
N LYS A 103 -3.21 19.03 2.01
CA LYS A 103 -3.78 18.05 1.07
C LYS A 103 -3.55 16.58 1.46
N ASP A 104 -2.79 16.33 2.53
CA ASP A 104 -2.62 15.00 3.13
C ASP A 104 -3.42 14.83 4.43
N GLY A 105 -4.29 15.78 4.78
CA GLY A 105 -5.20 15.65 5.93
C GLY A 105 -6.06 14.39 5.86
N GLY A 106 -6.57 14.07 4.67
CA GLY A 106 -7.34 12.86 4.43
C GLY A 106 -6.54 11.56 4.59
N PHE A 107 -5.22 11.58 4.37
CA PHE A 107 -4.37 10.40 4.54
C PHE A 107 -4.40 9.92 6.00
N THR A 108 -4.32 10.85 6.94
CA THR A 108 -4.29 10.52 8.37
C THR A 108 -5.61 9.87 8.81
N VAL A 109 -6.74 10.36 8.30
CA VAL A 109 -8.07 9.80 8.60
C VAL A 109 -8.16 8.35 8.11
N LEU A 110 -7.79 8.10 6.85
CA LEU A 110 -7.79 6.75 6.28
C LEU A 110 -6.75 5.83 6.94
N ALA A 111 -5.58 6.36 7.28
CA ALA A 111 -4.52 5.60 7.96
C ALA A 111 -4.92 5.19 9.39
N ASN A 112 -5.71 6.01 10.09
CA ASN A 112 -6.31 5.64 11.38
C ASN A 112 -7.36 4.56 11.21
N TYR A 113 -8.22 4.64 10.18
CA TYR A 113 -9.21 3.61 9.88
C TYR A 113 -8.58 2.23 9.71
N ILE A 114 -7.54 2.11 8.88
CA ILE A 114 -6.87 0.82 8.64
C ILE A 114 -5.92 0.37 9.77
N GLY A 115 -5.61 1.25 10.73
CA GLY A 115 -4.67 0.97 11.82
C GLY A 115 -3.19 1.05 11.41
N ALA A 116 -2.86 1.85 10.40
CA ALA A 116 -1.47 2.06 9.96
C ALA A 116 -0.68 2.97 10.92
N LEU A 117 -1.36 3.87 11.64
CA LEU A 117 -0.75 4.79 12.61
C LEU A 117 -0.94 4.36 14.08
N GLY A 118 -1.52 3.18 14.32
CA GLY A 118 -1.80 2.71 15.69
C GLY A 118 -2.89 1.65 15.75
N ASN A 119 -3.80 1.80 16.72
CA ASN A 119 -4.97 0.94 16.83
C ASN A 119 -6.01 1.32 15.75
N PRO A 120 -6.54 0.34 15.00
CA PRO A 120 -7.50 0.60 13.94
C PRO A 120 -8.78 1.24 14.49
N GLN A 121 -9.28 2.26 13.78
CA GLN A 121 -10.49 3.01 14.13
C GLN A 121 -11.69 2.48 13.33
N ASN A 122 -12.03 1.22 13.57
CA ASN A 122 -13.13 0.52 12.95
C ASN A 122 -13.91 -0.28 14.00
N THR A 123 -15.16 -0.63 13.66
CA THR A 123 -16.13 -1.31 14.56
C THR A 123 -15.67 -2.68 15.05
N LYS A 124 -14.80 -3.34 14.30
CA LYS A 124 -14.07 -4.54 14.70
C LYS A 124 -12.59 -4.15 14.63
N PRO A 125 -11.85 -3.99 15.74
CA PRO A 125 -10.49 -3.43 15.78
C PRO A 125 -9.46 -4.35 15.08
N GLU A 126 -9.64 -4.53 13.78
CA GLU A 126 -8.89 -5.37 12.87
C GLU A 126 -8.00 -4.46 12.04
N LYS A 127 -6.72 -4.80 11.99
CA LYS A 127 -5.78 -4.11 11.12
C LYS A 127 -6.02 -4.52 9.67
N ILE A 128 -6.14 -3.52 8.82
CA ILE A 128 -6.24 -3.70 7.37
C ILE A 128 -4.84 -3.43 6.80
N ALA A 129 -4.35 -4.35 5.96
CA ALA A 129 -3.05 -4.18 5.34
C ALA A 129 -3.06 -2.94 4.42
N MET A 130 -1.99 -2.14 4.47
CA MET A 130 -1.80 -1.02 3.55
C MET A 130 -1.60 -1.56 2.13
N THR A 131 -2.13 -0.85 1.15
CA THR A 131 -1.94 -1.13 -0.28
C THR A 131 -1.37 0.12 -0.97
N ALA A 132 -1.07 -0.01 -2.26
CA ALA A 132 -0.76 1.11 -3.13
C ALA A 132 -1.56 1.04 -4.44
N PRO A 133 -1.82 2.17 -5.11
CA PRO A 133 -1.51 3.54 -4.69
C PRO A 133 -2.54 4.12 -3.70
N VAL A 134 -2.15 5.22 -3.05
CA VAL A 134 -3.12 6.17 -2.48
C VAL A 134 -3.58 7.08 -3.62
N ILE A 135 -4.90 7.16 -3.82
CA ILE A 135 -5.50 7.93 -4.91
C ILE A 135 -6.04 9.25 -4.36
N THR A 136 -5.82 10.33 -5.08
CA THR A 136 -6.39 11.65 -4.77
C THR A 136 -7.14 12.17 -6.01
N LYS A 137 -8.39 12.57 -5.80
CA LYS A 137 -9.27 13.24 -6.77
C LYS A 137 -9.46 14.68 -6.33
N ASP A 138 -9.19 15.63 -7.22
CA ASP A 138 -9.37 17.05 -6.96
C ASP A 138 -10.50 17.56 -7.86
N ASP A 139 -11.59 18.01 -7.26
CA ASP A 139 -12.77 18.51 -7.98
C ASP A 139 -12.48 19.85 -8.69
N SER A 140 -11.27 20.40 -8.52
CA SER A 140 -10.85 21.70 -9.08
C SER A 140 -10.32 21.63 -10.51
N SER A 141 -10.25 20.45 -11.15
CA SER A 141 -9.51 20.26 -12.41
C SER A 141 -10.26 20.58 -13.69
N GLY A 142 -11.10 21.63 -13.71
CA GLY A 142 -11.48 22.38 -14.92
C GLY A 142 -11.91 21.59 -16.17
N GLY A 143 -12.38 20.35 -16.02
CA GLY A 143 -12.77 19.47 -17.11
C GLY A 143 -14.21 19.04 -16.90
N SER A 144 -15.11 19.64 -17.68
CA SER A 144 -16.56 19.38 -17.74
C SER A 144 -17.31 19.45 -16.40
N GLU A 145 -18.16 20.48 -16.28
CA GLU A 145 -19.22 20.63 -15.28
C GLU A 145 -20.34 19.57 -15.40
N GLU A 146 -20.02 18.34 -15.77
CA GLU A 146 -20.94 17.22 -15.67
C GLU A 146 -20.68 16.47 -14.38
N LYS A 147 -21.19 17.10 -13.31
CA LYS A 147 -21.64 16.51 -12.07
C LYS A 147 -21.87 15.00 -12.24
N ILE A 148 -20.95 14.18 -11.71
CA ILE A 148 -21.14 12.73 -11.66
C ILE A 148 -22.40 12.49 -10.83
N ALA A 149 -23.48 12.24 -11.55
CA ALA A 149 -24.71 11.76 -10.98
C ALA A 149 -24.47 10.34 -10.44
N MET A 150 -25.10 10.07 -9.29
CA MET A 150 -25.51 8.77 -8.75
C MET A 150 -24.47 8.07 -7.84
N THR A 151 -24.72 7.73 -6.57
CA THR A 151 -25.95 7.58 -5.76
C THR A 151 -25.68 7.90 -4.27
N ALA A 152 -25.89 9.15 -3.82
CA ALA A 152 -26.19 9.53 -2.42
C ALA A 152 -26.34 11.07 -2.35
N PRO A 153 -27.29 11.61 -1.58
CA PRO A 153 -27.60 13.03 -1.63
C PRO A 153 -26.58 13.84 -0.83
N VAL A 154 -25.93 14.82 -1.46
CA VAL A 154 -25.41 15.98 -0.74
C VAL A 154 -25.87 17.25 -1.46
N VAL A 155 -26.85 17.90 -0.84
CA VAL A 155 -27.22 19.29 -1.10
C VAL A 155 -26.12 20.18 -0.53
N THR A 156 -25.44 20.94 -1.38
CA THR A 156 -24.99 22.34 -1.17
C THR A 156 -24.34 22.76 -2.48
N LYS A 157 -25.07 23.53 -3.31
CA LYS A 157 -24.86 24.98 -3.52
C LYS A 157 -23.39 25.29 -3.82
N ASP A 158 -23.17 25.75 -5.04
CA ASP A 158 -21.93 26.32 -5.54
C ASP A 158 -21.53 27.48 -4.63
N ASP A 159 -20.73 27.18 -3.60
CA ASP A 159 -19.92 28.18 -2.92
C ASP A 159 -18.62 28.27 -3.73
N GLU A 160 -18.41 29.39 -4.42
CA GLU A 160 -17.21 29.78 -5.18
C GLU A 160 -15.94 29.89 -4.29
N GLY A 161 -15.66 28.89 -3.45
CA GLY A 161 -14.56 28.88 -2.49
C GLY A 161 -14.23 27.52 -1.84
N ASN A 162 -15.13 26.53 -1.85
CA ASN A 162 -14.91 25.26 -1.16
C ASN A 162 -14.44 24.15 -2.11
N LYS A 163 -13.15 24.15 -2.43
CA LYS A 163 -12.51 23.04 -3.19
C LYS A 163 -12.53 21.77 -2.34
N ARG A 164 -13.33 20.79 -2.72
CA ARG A 164 -13.34 19.47 -2.07
C ARG A 164 -12.28 18.56 -2.70
N VAL A 165 -11.63 17.78 -1.85
CA VAL A 165 -10.65 16.76 -2.25
C VAL A 165 -11.11 15.43 -1.72
N THR A 166 -11.11 14.41 -2.58
CA THR A 166 -11.41 13.03 -2.19
C THR A 166 -10.13 12.21 -2.21
N MET A 167 -9.79 11.61 -1.08
CA MET A 167 -8.70 10.64 -0.99
C MET A 167 -9.27 9.22 -0.89
N GLN A 168 -8.63 8.26 -1.56
CA GLN A 168 -9.03 6.86 -1.54
C GLN A 168 -7.84 5.95 -1.24
N PHE A 169 -8.08 4.96 -0.38
CA PHE A 169 -7.21 3.80 -0.20
C PHE A 169 -7.89 2.60 -0.86
N VAL A 170 -7.20 1.93 -1.76
CA VAL A 170 -7.64 0.62 -2.26
C VAL A 170 -7.52 -0.39 -1.12
N LEU A 171 -8.55 -1.15 -0.81
CA LEU A 171 -8.45 -2.18 0.21
C LEU A 171 -7.77 -3.43 -0.36
N PRO A 172 -7.14 -4.27 0.48
CA PRO A 172 -6.54 -5.53 0.04
C PRO A 172 -7.55 -6.41 -0.71
N ALA A 173 -7.10 -7.18 -1.71
CA ALA A 173 -7.98 -7.99 -2.56
C ALA A 173 -8.75 -9.09 -1.82
N LYS A 174 -8.50 -9.31 -0.53
CA LYS A 174 -9.33 -10.17 0.33
C LYS A 174 -10.74 -9.59 0.58
N TYR A 175 -10.94 -8.29 0.35
CA TYR A 175 -12.23 -7.62 0.41
C TYR A 175 -12.76 -7.47 -1.01
N GLU A 176 -13.67 -8.34 -1.41
CA GLU A 176 -14.33 -8.29 -2.72
C GLU A 176 -15.59 -7.42 -2.68
N LYS A 177 -16.18 -7.29 -1.49
CA LYS A 177 -17.39 -6.49 -1.25
C LYS A 177 -17.22 -5.49 -0.11
N ALA A 178 -17.96 -4.39 -0.15
CA ALA A 178 -17.87 -3.33 0.85
C ALA A 178 -18.24 -3.81 2.26
N GLU A 179 -19.20 -4.74 2.39
CA GLU A 179 -19.68 -5.23 3.69
C GLU A 179 -18.69 -6.15 4.40
N GLU A 180 -17.70 -6.69 3.69
CA GLU A 180 -16.64 -7.54 4.24
C GLU A 180 -15.60 -6.71 5.01
N ALA A 181 -15.42 -5.44 4.62
CA ALA A 181 -14.52 -4.52 5.28
C ALA A 181 -15.07 -4.11 6.66
N PRO A 182 -14.23 -4.05 7.71
CA PRO A 182 -14.63 -3.48 8.99
C PRO A 182 -15.22 -2.08 8.81
N LYS A 183 -16.41 -1.80 9.37
CA LYS A 183 -17.03 -0.48 9.24
C LYS A 183 -16.18 0.57 9.96
N PRO A 184 -15.90 1.74 9.35
CA PRO A 184 -15.21 2.84 10.02
C PRO A 184 -15.98 3.33 11.26
N LEU A 185 -15.25 3.86 12.25
CA LEU A 185 -15.88 4.60 13.37
C LEU A 185 -16.18 6.06 13.02
N ASP A 186 -15.43 6.63 12.08
CA ASP A 186 -15.68 7.96 11.53
C ASP A 186 -16.65 7.84 10.35
N GLU A 187 -17.87 8.35 10.50
CA GLU A 187 -18.94 8.27 9.50
C GLU A 187 -18.61 9.01 8.19
N ARG A 188 -17.59 9.87 8.19
CA ARG A 188 -17.11 10.56 6.97
C ARG A 188 -16.25 9.65 6.09
N VAL A 189 -15.75 8.53 6.63
CA VAL A 189 -15.06 7.51 5.85
C VAL A 189 -16.11 6.58 5.27
N VAL A 190 -16.16 6.50 3.95
CA VAL A 190 -17.12 5.68 3.22
C VAL A 190 -16.39 4.52 2.56
N ILE A 191 -16.93 3.31 2.65
CA ILE A 191 -16.41 2.16 1.90
C ILE A 191 -17.25 2.03 0.63
N ARG A 192 -16.60 1.96 -0.53
CA ARG A 192 -17.25 1.83 -1.83
C ARG A 192 -16.68 0.68 -2.65
N GLU A 193 -17.53 0.09 -3.46
CA GLU A 193 -17.12 -0.81 -4.53
C GLU A 193 -16.90 0.02 -5.79
N GLU A 194 -15.73 -0.13 -6.40
CA GLU A 194 -15.45 0.38 -7.72
C GLU A 194 -15.46 -0.79 -8.71
N GLY A 195 -16.28 -0.68 -9.74
CA GLY A 195 -16.31 -1.65 -10.84
C GLY A 195 -15.04 -1.59 -11.69
N GLU A 196 -15.05 -2.37 -12.77
CA GLU A 196 -13.99 -2.35 -13.78
C GLU A 196 -13.87 -0.95 -14.42
N LYS A 197 -12.63 -0.45 -14.57
CA LYS A 197 -12.37 0.88 -15.15
C LYS A 197 -11.15 0.86 -16.06
N LYS A 198 -11.16 1.72 -17.08
CA LYS A 198 -10.01 1.94 -17.97
C LYS A 198 -9.44 3.33 -17.76
N TYR A 199 -8.12 3.41 -17.76
CA TYR A 199 -7.39 4.66 -17.58
C TYR A 199 -6.27 4.78 -18.61
N GLY A 200 -6.08 5.99 -19.14
CA GLY A 200 -4.79 6.42 -19.63
C GLY A 200 -3.90 6.77 -18.43
N VAL A 201 -2.67 6.28 -18.41
CA VAL A 201 -1.77 6.42 -17.26
C VAL A 201 -0.39 6.88 -17.69
N VAL A 202 0.12 7.93 -17.03
CA VAL A 202 1.52 8.35 -17.15
C VAL A 202 2.21 8.26 -15.80
N ARG A 203 3.35 7.57 -15.78
CA ARG A 203 4.19 7.40 -14.58
C ARG A 203 5.31 8.45 -14.55
N PHE A 204 5.60 8.98 -13.36
CA PHE A 204 6.69 9.91 -13.15
C PHE A 204 7.30 9.76 -11.75
N GLY A 205 8.57 10.15 -11.64
CA GLY A 205 9.30 10.16 -10.37
C GLY A 205 9.23 11.52 -9.65
N GLY A 206 9.64 11.57 -8.40
CA GLY A 206 9.86 12.84 -7.69
C GLY A 206 8.69 13.32 -6.83
N VAL A 207 8.65 14.63 -6.58
CA VAL A 207 7.56 15.28 -5.84
C VAL A 207 6.41 15.60 -6.79
N ALA A 208 5.20 15.16 -6.45
CA ALA A 208 3.98 15.50 -7.17
C ALA A 208 3.45 16.88 -6.74
N SER A 209 4.17 17.95 -7.09
CA SER A 209 3.66 19.32 -6.90
C SER A 209 2.53 19.62 -7.89
N GLU A 210 1.71 20.63 -7.60
CA GLU A 210 0.57 21.00 -8.45
C GLU A 210 1.00 21.30 -9.89
N ASP A 211 2.11 22.03 -10.08
CA ASP A 211 2.61 22.36 -11.42
C ASP A 211 3.06 21.13 -12.20
N VAL A 212 3.77 20.20 -11.54
CA VAL A 212 4.22 18.95 -12.17
C VAL A 212 3.01 18.09 -12.54
N VAL A 213 2.04 17.95 -11.63
CA VAL A 213 0.83 17.18 -11.88
C VAL A 213 0.05 17.79 -13.05
N ARG A 214 -0.15 19.11 -13.06
CA ARG A 214 -0.83 19.82 -14.16
C ARG A 214 -0.13 19.59 -15.50
N GLU A 215 1.21 19.71 -15.55
CA GLU A 215 1.98 19.42 -16.76
C GLU A 215 1.75 17.98 -17.27
N LYS A 216 1.73 16.99 -16.36
CA LYS A 216 1.50 15.58 -16.72
C LYS A 216 0.07 15.33 -17.20
N VAL A 217 -0.92 15.95 -16.56
CA VAL A 217 -2.34 15.86 -16.96
C VAL A 217 -2.53 16.41 -18.37
N GLU A 218 -2.04 17.62 -18.65
CA GLU A 218 -2.21 18.25 -19.97
C GLU A 218 -1.53 17.43 -21.08
N LYS A 219 -0.29 16.99 -20.85
CA LYS A 219 0.42 16.12 -21.81
C LYS A 219 -0.31 14.81 -22.06
N LEU A 220 -0.84 14.19 -21.00
CA LEU A 220 -1.60 12.94 -21.13
C LEU A 220 -2.91 13.15 -21.89
N ARG A 221 -3.68 14.21 -21.60
CA ARG A 221 -4.92 14.54 -22.33
C ARG A 221 -4.67 14.71 -23.82
N VAL A 222 -3.69 15.53 -24.20
CA VAL A 222 -3.32 15.75 -25.61
C VAL A 222 -2.94 14.45 -26.31
N SER A 223 -2.18 13.57 -25.63
CA SER A 223 -1.73 12.30 -26.20
C SER A 223 -2.89 11.31 -26.37
N LEU A 224 -3.82 11.27 -25.41
CA LEU A 224 -5.01 10.43 -25.47
C LEU A 224 -5.96 10.86 -26.60
N GLU A 225 -6.23 12.16 -26.70
CA GLU A 225 -7.10 12.73 -27.75
C GLU A 225 -6.50 12.53 -29.14
N ARG A 226 -5.20 12.79 -29.32
CA ARG A 226 -4.46 12.54 -30.57
C ARG A 226 -4.61 11.09 -31.02
N ASP A 227 -4.59 10.15 -30.08
CA ASP A 227 -4.63 8.73 -30.36
C ASP A 227 -6.06 8.16 -30.40
N GLY A 228 -7.09 9.02 -30.31
CA GLY A 228 -8.49 8.68 -30.48
C GLY A 228 -9.20 8.15 -29.23
N PHE A 229 -8.61 8.26 -28.04
CA PHE A 229 -9.27 7.89 -26.79
C PHE A 229 -10.19 9.01 -26.30
N LYS A 230 -11.41 8.64 -25.91
CA LYS A 230 -12.36 9.59 -25.32
C LYS A 230 -12.10 9.70 -23.82
N VAL A 231 -11.76 10.89 -23.34
CA VAL A 231 -11.64 11.19 -21.91
C VAL A 231 -13.04 11.31 -21.30
N VAL A 232 -13.30 10.61 -20.19
CA VAL A 232 -14.64 10.52 -19.57
C VAL A 232 -14.69 10.92 -18.10
N GLY A 233 -13.73 11.71 -17.64
CA GLY A 233 -13.76 12.27 -16.29
C GLY A 233 -12.49 13.01 -15.89
N ASP A 234 -12.46 13.45 -14.64
CA ASP A 234 -11.31 14.11 -14.04
C ASP A 234 -10.11 13.18 -13.86
N PHE A 235 -8.93 13.78 -13.76
CA PHE A 235 -7.71 13.04 -13.50
C PHE A 235 -7.64 12.55 -12.04
N LEU A 236 -6.91 11.46 -11.84
CA LEU A 236 -6.56 10.92 -10.54
C LEU A 236 -5.05 11.00 -10.35
N LEU A 237 -4.62 11.43 -9.16
CA LEU A 237 -3.22 11.33 -8.74
C LEU A 237 -3.03 10.07 -7.89
N ALA A 238 -2.23 9.13 -8.38
CA ALA A 238 -1.87 7.90 -7.68
C ALA A 238 -0.45 8.00 -7.11
N ARG A 239 -0.32 7.90 -5.78
CA ARG A 239 0.96 7.98 -5.05
C ARG A 239 1.27 6.63 -4.43
N TYR A 240 2.41 6.04 -4.80
CA TYR A 240 2.73 4.66 -4.43
C TYR A 240 3.58 4.53 -3.17
N ASN A 241 4.34 5.57 -2.86
CA ASN A 241 5.35 5.53 -1.83
C ASN A 241 4.91 6.34 -0.59
N PRO A 242 5.23 5.84 0.62
CA PRO A 242 4.89 6.54 1.85
C PRO A 242 5.68 7.86 2.00
N PRO A 243 5.21 8.79 2.86
CA PRO A 243 5.81 10.13 3.01
C PRO A 243 7.29 10.14 3.41
N PHE A 244 7.81 9.09 4.05
CA PHE A 244 9.22 8.96 4.45
C PHE A 244 10.16 8.53 3.32
N THR A 245 9.62 8.15 2.15
CA THR A 245 10.43 7.78 0.98
C THR A 245 11.19 8.99 0.45
N ILE A 246 12.47 8.83 0.10
CA ILE A 246 13.29 9.89 -0.49
C ILE A 246 12.58 10.42 -1.74
N PRO A 247 12.32 11.75 -1.85
CA PRO A 247 11.50 12.30 -2.92
C PRO A 247 11.88 11.86 -4.34
N ALA A 248 13.17 11.83 -4.66
CA ALA A 248 13.67 11.44 -5.98
C ALA A 248 13.32 9.99 -6.37
N PHE A 249 13.08 9.11 -5.40
CA PHE A 249 12.74 7.71 -5.64
C PHE A 249 11.24 7.41 -5.50
N ARG A 250 10.40 8.43 -5.27
CA ARG A 250 8.94 8.25 -5.25
C ARG A 250 8.43 7.98 -6.65
N THR A 251 7.49 7.06 -6.75
CA THR A 251 6.70 6.75 -7.93
C THR A 251 5.33 7.37 -7.76
N ASN A 252 4.94 8.17 -8.75
CA ASN A 252 3.63 8.76 -8.87
C ASN A 252 3.07 8.49 -10.26
N GLU A 253 1.75 8.51 -10.39
CA GLU A 253 1.05 8.38 -11.65
C GLU A 253 -0.08 9.40 -11.74
N VAL A 254 -0.27 9.94 -12.94
CA VAL A 254 -1.52 10.62 -13.32
C VAL A 254 -2.32 9.63 -14.15
N MET A 255 -3.59 9.46 -13.79
CA MET A 255 -4.53 8.56 -14.46
C MET A 255 -5.74 9.36 -14.94
N ILE A 256 -6.20 9.13 -16.16
CA ILE A 256 -7.39 9.78 -16.73
C ILE A 256 -8.36 8.70 -17.22
N PRO A 257 -9.64 8.68 -16.77
CA PRO A 257 -10.64 7.73 -17.25
C PRO A 257 -10.83 7.83 -18.76
N VAL A 258 -10.87 6.69 -19.46
CA VAL A 258 -11.05 6.64 -20.93
C VAL A 258 -12.01 5.55 -21.39
N GLU A 259 -12.64 5.77 -22.54
CA GLU A 259 -13.44 4.79 -23.31
C GLU A 259 -12.75 4.36 -24.60
#